data_AF-A0A151ATF4-F1
#
_entry.id   AF-A0A151ATF4-F1
#
_cell.length_a   1.000
_cell.length_b   1.000
_cell.length_c   1.000
_cell.angle_alpha   90.00
_cell.angle_beta   90.00
_cell.angle_gamma   90.00
#
_symmetry.space_group_name_H-M   'P 1'
#
loop_
_entity.id
_entity.type
_entity.pdbx_description
1 polymer ?
#
loop_
_entity_poly.entity_id
_entity_poly.type
_entity_poly.pdbx_seq_one_letter_code
_entity_poly.pdbx_strand_id
1 'polypeptide(L)'
;MYKWKVNYFVDLALFLSALGVALSGFIPWLILPVGRYGQQAFAPTFIFSRQEWGAIHRWLAIVTVVLVLVHFYLHWEWIAGMTRRVFGGRDRLR
;
A
#
# COMPACT_ATOMS: atom_id res chain seq x y z
N MET A 1 -4.02 -17.70 19.74
CA MET A 1 -4.08 -17.77 18.26
C MET A 1 -2.76 -18.28 17.72
N TYR A 2 -2.75 -19.10 16.67
CA TYR A 2 -1.50 -19.58 16.08
C TYR A 2 -0.78 -18.44 15.34
N LYS A 3 0.53 -18.27 15.55
CA LYS A 3 1.37 -17.21 14.96
C LYS A 3 1.21 -17.11 13.43
N TRP A 4 1.14 -18.24 12.73
CA TRP A 4 0.96 -18.28 11.28
C TRP A 4 -0.38 -17.71 10.80
N LYS A 5 -1.46 -17.88 11.58
CA LYS A 5 -2.78 -17.30 11.25
C LYS A 5 -2.70 -15.78 11.32
N VAL A 6 -2.09 -15.24 12.37
CA VAL A 6 -1.91 -13.78 12.55
C VAL A 6 -1.12 -13.21 11.37
N ASN A 7 0.02 -13.81 11.04
CA ASN A 7 0.84 -13.35 9.91
C ASN A 7 0.05 -13.38 8.59
N TYR A 8 -0.65 -14.49 8.29
CA TYR A 8 -1.46 -14.61 7.07
C TYR A 8 -2.52 -13.51 6.95
N PHE A 9 -3.26 -13.24 8.03
CA PHE A 9 -4.31 -12.20 8.00
C PHE A 9 -3.72 -10.78 7.92
N VAL A 10 -2.60 -10.51 8.59
CA VAL A 10 -1.91 -9.22 8.48
C VAL A 10 -1.42 -8.99 7.05
N ASP A 11 -0.79 -9.99 6.43
CA ASP A 11 -0.28 -9.89 5.07
C ASP A 11 -1.42 -9.75 4.04
N LEU A 12 -2.53 -10.48 4.23
CA LEU A 12 -3.71 -10.34 3.39
C LEU A 12 -4.35 -8.95 3.52
N ALA A 13 -4.51 -8.45 4.75
CA ALA A 13 -5.03 -7.10 4.99
C ALA A 13 -4.11 -6.03 4.39
N LEU A 14 -2.80 -6.21 4.52
CA LEU A 14 -1.81 -5.33 3.92
C LEU A 14 -1.94 -5.31 2.39
N PHE A 15 -2.01 -6.49 1.76
CA PHE A 15 -2.20 -6.62 0.32
C PHE A 15 -3.47 -5.93 -0.17
N LEU A 16 -4.61 -6.18 0.47
CA LEU A 16 -5.90 -5.57 0.09
C LEU A 16 -5.90 -4.05 0.29
N SER A 17 -5.32 -3.56 1.38
CA SER A 17 -5.22 -2.12 1.64
C SER A 17 -4.33 -1.43 0.60
N ALA A 18 -3.16 -2.00 0.29
CA ALA A 18 -2.23 -1.47 -0.71
C ALA A 18 -2.83 -1.49 -2.12
N LEU A 19 -3.57 -2.55 -2.47
CA LEU A 19 -4.33 -2.61 -3.71
C LEU A 19 -5.39 -1.52 -3.76
N GLY A 20 -6.12 -1.28 -2.66
CA GLY A 20 -7.08 -0.19 -2.55
C GLY A 20 -6.44 1.20 -2.71
N VAL A 21 -5.28 1.44 -2.11
CA VAL A 21 -4.49 2.68 -2.31
C VAL A 21 -4.15 2.85 -3.78
N ALA A 22 -3.64 1.80 -4.44
CA ALA A 22 -3.32 1.85 -5.86
C ALA A 22 -4.56 2.18 -6.70
N LEU A 23 -5.67 1.44 -6.54
CA LEU A 23 -6.90 1.66 -7.30
C LEU A 23 -7.46 3.07 -7.08
N SER A 24 -7.56 3.53 -5.84
CA SER A 24 -8.10 4.85 -5.51
C SER A 24 -7.24 6.02 -6.01
N GLY A 25 -5.95 5.81 -6.27
CA GLY A 25 -5.08 6.81 -6.91
C GLY A 25 -5.08 6.73 -8.43
N PHE A 26 -4.97 5.51 -8.98
CA PHE A 26 -4.87 5.27 -10.42
C PHE A 26 -6.19 5.52 -11.16
N ILE A 27 -7.33 5.14 -10.58
CA ILE A 27 -8.64 5.32 -11.23
C ILE A 27 -8.92 6.81 -11.53
N PRO A 28 -8.83 7.73 -10.54
CA PRO A 28 -8.96 9.17 -10.82
C PRO A 28 -7.89 9.71 -11.78
N TRP A 29 -6.68 9.17 -11.75
CA TRP A 29 -5.59 9.63 -12.62
C TRP A 29 -5.81 9.25 -14.09
N LEU A 30 -6.38 8.07 -14.37
CA LEU A 30 -6.66 7.59 -15.73
C LEU A 30 -7.97 8.14 -16.32
N ILE A 31 -9.03 8.23 -15.51
CA ILE A 31 -10.39 8.45 -16.00
C ILE A 31 -10.80 9.92 -15.90
N LEU A 32 -10.32 10.65 -14.89
CA LEU A 32 -10.73 12.03 -14.66
C LEU A 32 -9.75 12.99 -15.35
N PRO A 33 -10.21 13.81 -16.32
CA PRO A 33 -9.34 14.77 -16.98
C PRO A 33 -8.75 15.74 -15.94
N VAL A 34 -7.43 15.95 -16.02
CA VAL A 34 -6.72 16.90 -15.15
C VAL A 34 -7.14 18.32 -15.58
N GLY A 35 -8.14 18.88 -14.91
CA GLY A 35 -8.48 20.29 -15.04
C GLY A 35 -7.26 21.13 -14.67
N ARG A 36 -6.68 21.81 -15.66
CA ARG A 36 -5.41 22.57 -15.53
C ARG A 36 -5.51 23.77 -14.58
N TYR A 37 -6.72 24.14 -14.20
CA TYR A 37 -7.05 25.17 -13.22
C TYR A 37 -8.31 24.68 -12.50
N GLY A 38 -8.40 24.88 -11.18
CA GLY A 38 -9.41 24.31 -10.27
C GLY A 38 -10.87 24.75 -10.50
N GLN A 39 -11.34 24.70 -11.74
CA GLN A 39 -12.71 25.01 -12.10
C GLN A 39 -13.55 23.75 -12.01
N GLN A 40 -14.51 23.81 -11.10
CA GLN A 40 -15.59 22.88 -10.79
C GLN A 40 -16.59 22.73 -11.95
N ALA A 41 -16.11 22.68 -13.20
CA ALA A 41 -16.96 22.52 -14.37
C ALA A 41 -17.09 21.02 -14.66
N PHE A 42 -18.04 20.36 -13.96
CA PHE A 42 -18.47 18.98 -14.22
C PHE A 42 -17.32 18.01 -14.49
N ALA A 43 -16.49 17.76 -13.48
CA ALA A 43 -15.61 16.60 -13.53
C ALA A 43 -16.52 15.34 -13.61
N PRO A 44 -16.40 14.48 -14.63
CA PRO A 44 -17.23 13.30 -14.75
C PRO A 44 -17.10 12.48 -13.46
N THR A 45 -18.19 12.25 -12.74
CA THR A 45 -18.18 11.44 -11.52
C THR A 45 -18.13 9.97 -11.92
N PHE A 46 -16.96 9.34 -11.77
CA PHE A 46 -16.86 7.89 -11.86
C PHE A 46 -17.05 7.28 -10.47
N ILE A 47 -18.29 6.84 -10.19
CA ILE A 47 -18.78 6.29 -8.91
C ILE A 47 -18.74 7.30 -7.73
N PHE A 48 -17.62 7.98 -7.54
CA PHE A 48 -17.38 9.03 -6.54
C PHE A 48 -16.81 10.30 -7.19
N SER A 49 -16.92 11.42 -6.49
CA SER A 49 -16.22 12.67 -6.82
C SER A 49 -14.71 12.55 -6.62
N ARG A 50 -13.94 13.45 -7.25
CA ARG A 50 -12.47 13.46 -7.14
C ARG A 50 -12.01 13.68 -5.69
N GLN A 51 -12.76 14.46 -4.92
CA GLN A 51 -12.50 14.74 -3.51
C GLN A 51 -12.72 13.48 -2.64
N GLU A 52 -13.78 12.73 -2.91
CA GLU A 52 -14.08 11.47 -2.22
C GLU A 52 -13.04 10.40 -2.53
N TRP A 53 -12.65 10.25 -3.80
CA TRP A 53 -11.53 9.38 -4.17
C TRP A 53 -10.25 9.75 -3.42
N GLY A 54 -9.95 11.05 -3.30
CA GLY A 54 -8.83 11.54 -2.50
C GLY A 54 -8.97 11.24 -1.01
N ALA A 55 -10.18 11.29 -0.45
CA ALA A 55 -10.44 10.90 0.93
C ALA A 55 -10.21 9.39 1.15
N ILE A 56 -10.77 8.54 0.28
CA ILE A 56 -10.56 7.08 0.30
C ILE A 56 -9.07 6.75 0.21
N HIS A 57 -8.36 7.35 -0.74
CA HIS A 57 -6.93 7.14 -0.93
C HIS A 57 -6.12 7.49 0.32
N ARG A 58 -6.40 8.65 0.95
CA ARG A 58 -5.70 9.07 2.18
C ARG A 58 -5.92 8.11 3.34
N TRP A 59 -7.16 7.70 3.58
CA TRP A 59 -7.46 6.78 4.70
C TRP A 59 -6.89 5.39 4.45
N LEU A 60 -6.97 4.88 3.22
CA LEU A 60 -6.33 3.61 2.87
C LEU A 60 -4.81 3.70 3.03
N ALA A 61 -4.18 4.82 2.63
CA ALA A 61 -2.74 5.00 2.79
C ALA A 61 -2.31 4.97 4.27
N ILE A 62 -3.07 5.62 5.16
CA ILE A 62 -2.82 5.57 6.61
C ILE A 62 -2.92 4.13 7.13
N VAL A 63 -3.97 3.40 6.76
CA VAL A 63 -4.16 1.99 7.15
C VAL A 63 -3.01 1.12 6.64
N THR A 64 -2.63 1.27 5.38
CA THR A 64 -1.51 0.54 4.78
C THR A 64 -0.20 0.83 5.51
N VAL A 65 0.10 2.08 5.85
CA VAL A 65 1.32 2.44 6.61
C VAL A 65 1.33 1.74 7.97
N VAL A 66 0.23 1.77 8.71
CA VAL A 66 0.12 1.07 10.00
C VAL A 66 0.35 -0.44 9.83
N LEU A 67 -0.26 -1.05 8.82
CA LEU A 67 -0.08 -2.48 8.53
C LEU A 67 1.35 -2.82 8.11
N VAL A 68 2.05 -1.95 7.37
CA VAL A 68 3.47 -2.13 7.03
C VAL A 68 4.33 -2.15 8.29
N LEU A 69 4.09 -1.24 9.24
CA LEU A 69 4.83 -1.21 10.51
C LEU A 69 4.61 -2.50 11.31
N VAL A 70 3.35 -2.98 11.38
CA VAL A 70 3.02 -4.25 12.03
C VAL A 70 3.68 -5.43 11.32
N HIS A 71 3.67 -5.44 9.98
CA HIS A 71 4.34 -6.46 9.17
C HIS A 71 5.85 -6.48 9.46
N PHE A 72 6.54 -5.34 9.49
CA PHE A 72 7.96 -5.28 9.82
C PHE A 72 8.25 -5.80 11.23
N TYR A 73 7.41 -5.46 12.21
CA TYR A 73 7.55 -5.98 13.56
C TYR A 73 7.43 -7.51 13.60
N LEU A 74 6.42 -8.07 12.91
CA LEU A 74 6.18 -9.53 12.89
C LEU A 74 7.25 -10.31 12.10
N HIS A 75 7.85 -9.69 11.09
CA HIS A 75 8.79 -10.33 10.16
C HIS A 75 10.25 -9.91 10.33
N TRP A 76 10.58 -9.16 11.39
CA TRP A 76 11.91 -8.57 11.58
C TRP A 76 13.08 -9.55 11.45
N GLU A 77 12.99 -10.74 12.06
CA GLU A 77 14.04 -11.77 11.97
C GLU A 77 14.25 -12.25 10.54
N TRP A 78 13.17 -12.43 9.78
CA TRP A 78 13.24 -12.83 8.38
C TRP A 78 13.84 -11.70 7.53
N ILE A 79 13.43 -10.44 7.76
CA ILE A 79 13.96 -9.27 7.06
C ILE A 79 15.47 -9.17 7.29
N ALA A 80 15.91 -9.16 8.56
CA ALA A 80 17.34 -9.08 8.90
C ALA A 80 18.14 -10.26 8.31
N GLY A 81 17.57 -11.48 8.36
CA GLY A 81 18.17 -12.66 7.75
C GLY A 81 18.31 -12.53 6.22
N MET A 82 17.28 -12.02 5.54
CA MET A 82 17.30 -11.85 4.09
C MET A 82 18.25 -10.72 3.67
N THR A 83 18.24 -9.58 4.37
CA THR A 83 19.18 -8.48 4.13
C THR A 83 20.64 -8.96 4.24
N ARG A 84 20.97 -9.79 5.25
CA ARG A 84 22.31 -10.40 5.37
C ARG A 84 22.62 -11.34 4.20
N ARG A 85 21.67 -12.10 3.67
CA ARG A 85 21.91 -12.99 2.53
C ARG A 85 22.10 -12.22 1.22
N VAL A 86 21.36 -11.14 1.02
CA VAL A 86 21.44 -10.31 -0.19
C VAL A 86 22.72 -9.48 -0.20
N PHE A 87 23.08 -8.87 0.94
CA PHE A 87 24.19 -7.91 1.03
C PHE A 87 25.45 -8.44 1.72
N GLY A 88 25.35 -9.46 2.57
CA GLY A 88 26.48 -10.07 3.29
C GLY A 88 27.24 -11.07 2.43
N GLY A 89 27.58 -10.68 1.21
CA GLY A 89 28.16 -11.52 0.18
C GLY A 89 29.19 -12.54 0.69
N ARG A 90 28.94 -13.81 0.35
CA ARG A 90 29.90 -14.75 -0.22
C ARG A 90 31.31 -14.88 0.39
N ASP A 91 31.49 -14.72 1.70
CA ASP A 91 32.77 -15.07 2.39
C ASP A 91 33.00 -16.58 2.55
N ARG A 92 32.48 -17.42 1.65
CA ARG A 92 32.55 -18.89 1.75
C ARG A 92 33.03 -19.59 0.47
N LEU A 93 33.76 -18.88 -0.38
CA LEU A 93 34.49 -19.44 -1.54
C LEU A 93 36.02 -19.27 -1.38
N ARG A 94 36.55 -19.44 -0.16
CA ARG A 94 37.97 -19.68 0.09
C ARG A 94 38.11 -20.96 0.91
#